data_AF-A0A212J0M4-F1
#
_entry.id   AF-A0A212J0M4-F1
#
_cell.length_a   1.000
_cell.length_b   1.000
_cell.length_c   1.000
_cell.angle_alpha   90.00
_cell.angle_beta   90.00
_cell.angle_gamma   90.00
#
_symmetry.space_group_name_H-M   'P 1'
#
loop_
_entity.id
_entity.type
_entity.pdbx_description
1 polymer ?
#
loop_
_entity_poly.entity_id
_entity_poly.type
_entity_poly.pdbx_seq_one_letter_code
_entity_poly.pdbx_strand_id
1 'polypeptide(L)'
;MAETPTAPEEAKGADNQFDRLFDAAGCRTQAELADLLGIRQSSIAVAKRRNRLPSDWLLKILRLRNINPDWIIFGSGAKFLLPSETRETPNPPQEAPPVRALDGLIMSRILGCFRARDLQSELVRRKKTGIRFAGDKSNQRA
;
A
#
# COMPACT_ATOMS: atom_id res chain seq x y z
N MET A 1 0.93 2.54 57.95
CA MET A 1 1.40 1.13 57.95
C MET A 1 0.51 0.38 56.97
N ALA A 2 0.90 -0.10 55.80
CA ALA A 2 2.11 -0.03 54.99
C ALA A 2 1.66 -0.09 53.52
N GLU A 3 2.43 0.59 52.68
CA GLU A 3 2.53 0.68 51.23
C GLU A 3 1.69 -0.26 50.33
N THR A 4 1.08 0.35 49.30
CA THR A 4 0.69 -0.27 48.03
C THR A 4 1.91 -0.90 47.36
N PRO A 5 1.91 -2.21 47.00
CA PRO A 5 2.93 -2.73 46.13
C PRO A 5 2.59 -2.36 44.68
N THR A 6 3.32 -1.36 44.18
CA THR A 6 3.45 -1.06 42.75
C THR A 6 4.50 -2.01 42.15
N ALA A 7 4.13 -2.66 41.04
CA ALA A 7 4.98 -3.40 40.07
C ALA A 7 5.50 -4.81 40.48
N PRO A 8 5.94 -5.67 39.54
CA PRO A 8 6.02 -5.54 38.06
C PRO A 8 5.46 -6.74 37.27
N GLU A 9 4.79 -6.53 36.12
CA GLU A 9 4.62 -7.60 35.11
C GLU A 9 4.79 -7.06 33.69
N GLU A 10 5.90 -6.35 33.46
CA GLU A 10 6.45 -6.13 32.13
C GLU A 10 7.59 -7.13 31.91
N ALA A 11 7.31 -8.29 31.32
CA ALA A 11 8.36 -9.25 30.99
C ALA A 11 7.93 -10.27 29.91
N LYS A 12 7.77 -9.83 28.66
CA LYS A 12 8.03 -10.71 27.51
C LYS A 12 8.35 -9.93 26.22
N GLY A 13 9.64 -9.89 25.88
CA GLY A 13 10.10 -9.71 24.50
C GLY A 13 10.23 -8.28 23.98
N ALA A 14 10.85 -7.37 24.72
CA ALA A 14 11.36 -6.12 24.13
C ALA A 14 12.67 -6.38 23.35
N ASP A 15 12.64 -7.35 22.43
CA ASP A 15 13.62 -7.38 21.35
C ASP A 15 13.35 -6.13 20.51
N ASN A 16 14.27 -5.16 20.54
CA ASN A 16 14.06 -3.91 19.81
C ASN A 16 13.82 -4.25 18.33
N GLN A 17 12.81 -3.65 17.71
CA GLN A 17 12.57 -3.81 16.27
C GLN A 17 13.83 -3.50 15.45
N PHE A 18 14.68 -2.61 15.97
CA PHE A 18 16.00 -2.32 15.42
C PHE A 18 16.97 -3.49 15.52
N ASP A 19 16.98 -4.28 16.60
CA ASP A 19 17.86 -5.44 16.72
C ASP A 19 17.46 -6.52 15.69
N ARG A 20 16.15 -6.75 15.51
CA ARG A 20 15.63 -7.59 14.41
C ARG A 20 15.93 -7.00 13.04
N LEU A 21 15.91 -5.68 12.88
CA LEU A 21 16.29 -5.00 11.65
C LEU A 21 17.76 -5.22 11.32
N PHE A 22 18.66 -5.13 12.31
CA PHE A 22 20.09 -5.39 12.14
C PHE A 22 20.36 -6.86 11.79
N ASP A 23 19.69 -7.78 12.48
CA ASP A 23 19.75 -9.22 12.18
C ASP A 23 19.20 -9.55 10.78
N ALA A 24 18.10 -8.90 10.38
CA ALA A 24 17.54 -9.03 9.04
C ALA A 24 18.46 -8.47 7.95
N ALA A 25 19.03 -7.29 8.19
CA ALA A 25 19.96 -6.67 7.26
C ALA A 25 21.31 -7.41 7.22
N GLY A 26 21.65 -8.19 8.26
CA GLY A 26 22.99 -8.78 8.43
C GLY A 26 24.05 -7.71 8.70
N CYS A 27 23.64 -6.55 9.21
CA CYS A 27 24.52 -5.42 9.51
C CYS A 27 24.79 -5.39 11.01
N ARG A 28 26.04 -5.11 11.40
CA ARG A 28 26.39 -4.93 12.83
C ARG A 28 26.44 -3.47 13.24
N THR A 29 26.61 -2.59 12.26
CA THR A 29 26.78 -1.16 12.51
C THR A 29 25.69 -0.32 11.84
N GLN A 30 25.41 0.85 12.43
CA GLN A 30 24.48 1.81 11.84
C GLN A 30 24.97 2.35 10.48
N ALA A 31 26.29 2.42 10.29
CA ALA A 31 26.89 2.85 9.03
C ALA A 31 26.60 1.85 7.91
N GLU A 32 26.84 0.55 8.15
CA GLU A 32 26.51 -0.51 7.18
C GLU A 32 25.03 -0.52 6.80
N LEU A 33 24.14 -0.33 7.79
CA LEU A 33 22.71 -0.24 7.54
C LEU A 33 22.36 1.02 6.71
N ALA A 34 23.05 2.13 6.95
CA ALA A 34 22.88 3.37 6.18
C ALA A 34 23.28 3.17 4.72
N ASP A 35 24.41 2.51 4.50
CA ASP A 35 24.94 2.21 3.17
C ASP A 35 24.01 1.24 2.41
N LEU A 36 23.54 0.18 3.09
CA LEU A 36 22.60 -0.79 2.51
C LEU A 36 21.26 -0.14 2.12
N LEU A 37 20.77 0.78 2.96
CA LEU A 37 19.54 1.51 2.69
C LEU A 37 19.75 2.71 1.74
N GLY A 38 21.00 3.11 1.46
CA GLY A 38 21.33 4.31 0.68
C GLY A 38 20.82 5.60 1.34
N ILE A 39 20.90 5.69 2.67
CA ILE A 39 20.46 6.85 3.45
C ILE A 39 21.59 7.35 4.34
N ARG A 40 21.44 8.55 4.91
CA ARG A 40 22.41 9.08 5.87
C ARG A 40 22.25 8.40 7.24
N GLN A 41 23.36 8.07 7.90
CA GLN A 41 23.38 7.49 9.26
C GLN A 41 22.58 8.34 10.28
N SER A 42 22.57 9.68 10.12
CA SER A 42 21.77 10.58 10.99
C SER A 42 20.27 10.26 10.94
N SER A 43 19.76 9.80 9.80
CA SER A 43 18.37 9.36 9.66
C SER A 43 18.09 8.12 10.50
N ILE A 44 19.06 7.20 10.59
CA ILE A 44 18.99 6.00 11.45
C ILE A 44 18.98 6.38 12.93
N ALA A 45 19.85 7.30 13.34
CA ALA A 45 19.88 7.79 14.72
C ALA A 45 18.54 8.43 15.13
N VAL A 46 17.94 9.24 14.25
CA VAL A 46 16.64 9.87 14.51
C VAL A 46 15.52 8.84 14.59
N ALA A 47 15.48 7.88 13.67
CA ALA A 47 14.48 6.80 13.68
C ALA A 47 14.59 5.94 14.94
N LYS A 48 15.82 5.60 15.34
CA LYS A 48 16.11 4.84 16.57
C LYS A 48 15.64 5.60 17.81
N ARG A 49 15.92 6.91 17.90
CA ARG A 49 15.44 7.77 19.01
C ARG A 49 13.92 7.84 19.08
N ARG A 50 13.25 7.87 17.93
CA ARG A 50 11.78 7.93 17.82
C ARG A 50 11.11 6.56 17.89
N ASN A 51 11.90 5.49 17.96
CA ASN A 51 11.48 4.10 17.91
C ASN A 51 10.47 3.81 16.78
N ARG A 52 10.68 4.42 15.60
CA ARG A 52 9.81 4.25 14.43
C ARG A 52 10.63 3.78 13.23
N LEU A 53 10.21 2.67 12.66
CA LEU A 53 10.76 2.14 11.41
C LEU A 53 9.99 2.69 10.21
N PRO A 54 10.64 3.43 9.30
CA PRO A 54 10.02 3.86 8.05
C PRO A 54 9.70 2.66 7.16
N SER A 55 8.53 2.70 6.51
CA SER A 55 8.10 1.67 5.56
C SER A 55 9.09 1.48 4.41
N ASP A 56 9.74 2.56 3.96
CA ASP A 56 10.74 2.52 2.89
C ASP A 56 11.92 1.61 3.22
N TRP A 57 12.31 1.51 4.50
CA TRP A 57 13.45 0.68 4.91
C TRP A 57 13.07 -0.79 4.89
N LEU A 58 11.88 -1.10 5.40
CA LEU A 58 11.31 -2.43 5.40
C LEU A 58 11.15 -2.97 3.98
N LEU A 59 10.64 -2.14 3.06
CA LEU A 59 10.52 -2.49 1.65
C LEU A 59 11.87 -2.72 0.97
N LYS A 60 12.89 -1.93 1.30
CA LYS A 60 14.25 -2.15 0.77
C LYS A 60 14.82 -3.47 1.27
N ILE A 61 14.70 -3.78 2.56
CA ILE A 61 15.15 -5.04 3.12
C ILE A 61 14.40 -6.22 2.53
N LEU A 62 13.08 -6.10 2.36
CA LEU A 62 12.27 -7.10 1.68
C LEU A 62 12.81 -7.37 0.26
N ARG A 63 13.08 -6.34 -0.53
CA ARG A 63 13.60 -6.50 -1.90
C ARG A 63 15.01 -7.09 -1.96
N LEU A 64 15.86 -6.77 -0.99
CA LEU A 64 17.27 -7.19 -0.98
C LEU A 64 17.50 -8.56 -0.33
N ARG A 65 16.66 -8.94 0.63
CA ARG A 65 16.85 -10.12 1.49
C ARG A 65 15.63 -11.05 1.55
N ASN A 66 14.51 -10.68 0.94
CA ASN A 66 13.25 -11.43 1.01
C ASN A 66 12.73 -11.65 2.44
N ILE A 67 13.01 -10.70 3.34
CA ILE A 67 12.61 -10.79 4.76
C ILE A 67 11.24 -10.15 4.96
N ASN A 68 10.42 -10.78 5.80
CA ASN A 68 9.10 -10.30 6.13
C ASN A 68 9.17 -9.02 7.00
N PRO A 69 8.57 -7.90 6.56
CA PRO A 69 8.53 -6.68 7.37
C PRO A 69 7.75 -6.83 8.68
N ASP A 70 6.72 -7.68 8.73
CA ASP A 70 5.91 -7.90 9.94
C ASP A 70 6.71 -8.61 11.03
N TRP A 71 7.64 -9.49 10.65
CA TRP A 71 8.57 -10.11 11.59
C TRP A 71 9.50 -9.07 12.24
N ILE A 72 9.93 -8.05 11.49
CA ILE A 72 10.79 -6.99 12.03
C ILE A 72 10.02 -6.13 13.04
N ILE A 73 8.80 -5.70 12.67
CA ILE A 73 7.96 -4.83 13.50
C ILE A 73 7.43 -5.59 14.72
N PHE A 74 6.71 -6.68 14.50
CA PHE A 74 5.95 -7.35 15.56
C PHE A 74 6.71 -8.50 16.21
N GLY A 75 7.79 -8.98 15.59
CA GLY A 75 8.47 -10.21 16.03
C GLY A 75 7.64 -11.48 15.76
N SER A 76 6.49 -11.35 15.10
CA SER A 76 5.57 -12.44 14.81
C SER A 76 5.62 -12.85 13.33
N GLY A 77 5.49 -14.15 13.08
CA GLY A 77 5.43 -14.70 11.73
C GLY A 77 6.77 -15.24 11.22
N ALA A 78 6.80 -15.69 9.97
CA ALA A 78 8.00 -16.23 9.34
C ALA A 78 9.01 -15.12 9.02
N LYS A 79 10.29 -15.33 9.36
CA LYS A 79 11.39 -14.38 9.08
C LYS A 79 11.62 -14.19 7.58
N PHE A 80 11.64 -15.27 6.83
CA PHE A 80 11.85 -15.24 5.38
C PHE A 80 10.52 -15.45 4.67
N LEU A 81 10.24 -14.61 3.68
CA LEU A 81 9.21 -14.89 2.70
C LEU A 81 9.84 -15.82 1.68
N LEU A 82 9.46 -17.10 1.72
CA LEU A 82 9.76 -17.98 0.60
C LEU A 82 9.13 -17.35 -0.64
N PRO A 83 9.87 -17.19 -1.75
CA PRO A 83 9.21 -17.06 -3.04
C PRO A 83 8.24 -18.22 -3.10
N SER A 84 6.97 -17.94 -3.35
CA SER A 84 6.08 -18.99 -3.80
C SER A 84 6.75 -19.51 -5.06
N GLU A 85 7.52 -20.60 -4.95
CA GLU A 85 7.66 -21.48 -6.08
C GLU A 85 6.22 -21.78 -6.43
N THR A 86 5.76 -21.14 -7.50
CA THR A 86 4.60 -21.55 -8.24
C THR A 86 4.94 -22.95 -8.76
N ARG A 87 4.95 -23.94 -7.87
CA ARG A 87 4.16 -25.11 -8.16
C ARG A 87 2.76 -24.54 -8.22
N GLU A 88 2.31 -24.30 -9.45
CA GLU A 88 0.93 -24.56 -9.83
C GLU A 88 0.60 -26.00 -9.34
N THR A 89 0.49 -26.24 -8.04
CA THR A 89 -0.62 -27.09 -7.62
C THR A 89 -1.79 -26.20 -7.96
N PRO A 90 -2.63 -26.58 -8.95
CA PRO A 90 -3.84 -25.84 -9.20
C PRO A 90 -4.48 -25.62 -7.84
N ASN A 91 -4.51 -24.36 -7.38
CA ASN A 91 -5.35 -24.00 -6.26
C ASN A 91 -6.71 -24.60 -6.67
N PRO A 92 -7.27 -25.59 -5.95
CA PRO A 92 -8.63 -26.03 -6.28
C PRO A 92 -9.42 -24.73 -6.31
N PRO A 93 -10.18 -24.43 -7.39
CA PRO A 93 -10.74 -23.12 -7.60
C PRO A 93 -11.32 -22.64 -6.29
N GLN A 94 -10.63 -21.71 -5.62
CA GLN A 94 -11.30 -20.96 -4.59
C GLN A 94 -12.33 -20.22 -5.40
N GLU A 95 -13.56 -20.74 -5.40
CA GLU A 95 -14.73 -19.99 -5.77
C GLU A 95 -14.64 -18.74 -4.91
N ALA A 96 -14.04 -17.68 -5.46
CA ALA A 96 -14.32 -16.33 -5.04
C ALA A 96 -15.84 -16.31 -4.88
N PRO A 97 -16.38 -15.93 -3.70
CA PRO A 97 -17.82 -15.92 -3.51
C PRO A 97 -18.38 -15.24 -4.75
N PRO A 98 -19.26 -15.92 -5.52
CA PRO A 98 -19.72 -15.38 -6.78
C PRO A 98 -20.19 -13.98 -6.44
N VAL A 99 -19.64 -13.00 -7.15
CA VAL A 99 -20.05 -11.60 -7.09
C VAL A 99 -21.53 -11.58 -7.45
N ARG A 100 -22.36 -11.88 -6.46
CA ARG A 100 -23.74 -12.30 -6.62
C ARG A 100 -24.56 -11.04 -6.66
N ALA A 101 -24.91 -10.66 -7.88
CA ALA A 101 -26.15 -10.00 -8.25
C ALA A 101 -26.41 -8.58 -7.70
N LEU A 102 -25.48 -7.95 -6.99
CA LEU A 102 -25.68 -6.55 -6.58
C LEU A 102 -25.47 -5.56 -7.75
N ASP A 103 -24.79 -5.97 -8.82
CA ASP A 103 -24.48 -5.10 -9.96
C ASP A 103 -25.69 -4.78 -10.85
N GLY A 104 -26.68 -5.67 -10.94
CA GLY A 104 -27.86 -5.43 -11.79
C GLY A 104 -28.77 -4.32 -11.24
N LEU A 105 -29.03 -4.32 -9.93
CA LEU A 105 -29.86 -3.29 -9.29
C LEU A 105 -29.11 -1.95 -9.15
N ILE A 106 -27.80 -1.99 -8.89
CA ILE A 106 -26.96 -0.79 -8.80
C ILE A 106 -26.81 -0.15 -10.19
N MET A 107 -26.50 -0.93 -11.23
CA MET A 107 -26.42 -0.40 -12.60
C MET A 107 -27.77 0.09 -13.10
N SER A 108 -28.87 -0.58 -12.75
CA SER A 108 -30.23 -0.10 -13.05
C SER A 108 -30.56 1.23 -12.36
N ARG A 109 -30.15 1.44 -11.09
CA ARG A 109 -30.31 2.74 -10.41
C ARG A 109 -29.43 3.83 -11.03
N ILE A 110 -28.17 3.53 -11.37
CA ILE A 110 -27.24 4.50 -11.97
C ILE A 110 -27.68 4.89 -13.39
N LEU A 111 -28.03 3.92 -14.23
CA LEU A 111 -28.47 4.15 -15.61
C LEU A 111 -29.92 4.68 -15.66
N GLY A 112 -30.75 4.36 -14.68
CA GLY A 112 -32.11 4.89 -14.53
C GLY A 112 -32.17 6.36 -14.10
N CYS A 113 -31.08 6.90 -13.53
CA CYS A 113 -30.93 8.33 -13.29
C CYS A 113 -30.78 9.15 -14.58
N PHE A 114 -30.46 8.52 -15.72
CA PHE A 114 -30.43 9.16 -17.03
C PHE A 114 -31.73 8.85 -17.78
N ARG A 115 -32.74 9.70 -17.65
CA ARG A 115 -33.93 9.59 -18.52
C ARG A 115 -33.49 9.85 -19.96
N ALA A 116 -33.71 8.88 -20.85
CA ALA A 116 -33.46 9.00 -22.29
C ALA A 116 -34.11 10.25 -22.95
N ARG A 117 -35.09 10.89 -22.28
CA ARG A 117 -35.71 12.15 -22.70
C ARG A 117 -34.77 13.36 -22.62
N ASP A 118 -33.75 13.34 -21.76
CA ASP A 118 -32.80 14.45 -21.62
C ASP A 118 -31.77 14.48 -22.76
N LEU A 119 -31.51 13.32 -23.38
CA LEU A 119 -30.61 13.23 -24.53
C LEU A 119 -31.25 13.79 -25.82
N GLN A 120 -32.55 13.53 -26.02
CA GLN A 120 -33.30 14.05 -27.17
C GLN A 120 -33.57 15.55 -27.05
N SER A 121 -33.91 16.04 -25.87
CA SER A 121 -34.11 17.48 -25.62
C SER A 121 -32.81 18.26 -25.79
N GLU A 122 -31.66 17.70 -25.39
CA GLU A 122 -30.33 18.29 -25.63
C GLU A 122 -29.94 18.28 -27.12
N LEU A 123 -30.23 17.19 -27.87
CA LEU A 123 -30.01 17.14 -29.33
C LEU A 123 -30.89 18.15 -30.09
N VAL A 124 -32.15 18.31 -29.68
CA VAL A 124 -33.06 19.33 -30.25
C VAL A 124 -32.60 20.74 -29.87
N ARG A 125 -32.12 20.95 -28.64
CA ARG A 125 -31.53 22.22 -28.20
C ARG A 125 -30.30 22.60 -29.02
N ARG A 126 -29.42 21.64 -29.33
CA ARG A 126 -28.23 21.84 -30.18
C ARG A 126 -28.55 22.07 -31.65
N LYS A 127 -29.67 21.53 -32.16
CA LYS A 127 -30.17 21.89 -33.50
C LYS A 127 -30.74 23.30 -33.57
N LYS A 128 -31.29 23.82 -32.48
CA LYS A 128 -31.90 25.16 -32.41
C LYS A 128 -30.86 26.27 -32.13
N THR A 129 -29.81 25.95 -31.38
CA THR A 129 -28.66 26.82 -31.16
C THR A 129 -27.58 26.41 -32.15
N GLY A 130 -27.52 27.06 -33.32
CA GLY A 130 -26.53 26.78 -34.36
C GLY A 130 -25.09 26.95 -33.86
N ILE A 131 -24.55 25.94 -33.20
CA ILE A 131 -23.15 25.86 -32.83
C ILE A 131 -22.41 25.39 -34.09
N ARG A 132 -21.91 26.38 -34.84
CA ARG A 132 -20.91 26.16 -35.88
C ARG A 132 -19.74 25.40 -35.25
N PHE A 133 -19.47 24.20 -35.75
CA PHE A 133 -18.13 23.62 -35.61
C PHE A 133 -17.18 24.60 -36.29
N ALA A 134 -16.40 25.33 -35.49
CA ALA A 134 -15.30 26.14 -35.98
C ALA A 134 -14.28 25.17 -36.57
N GLY A 135 -14.31 25.08 -37.90
CA GLY A 135 -13.34 24.33 -38.67
C GLY A 135 -11.95 24.88 -38.43
N ASP A 136 -11.07 23.94 -38.11
CA ASP A 136 -9.63 24.00 -38.29
C ASP A 136 -9.30 24.64 -39.65
N LYS A 137 -8.79 25.89 -39.63
CA LYS A 137 -8.06 26.49 -40.74
C LYS A 137 -6.99 27.45 -40.22
N SER A 138 -5.75 27.10 -40.59
CA SER A 138 -4.67 28.01 -40.94
C SER A 138 -3.92 28.69 -39.77
N ASN A 139 -2.95 27.94 -39.24
CA ASN A 139 -1.68 28.53 -38.82
C ASN A 139 -0.96 29.07 -40.06
N GLN A 140 -1.15 30.35 -40.36
CA GLN A 140 -0.39 31.08 -41.37
C GLN A 140 0.63 31.96 -40.66
N ARG A 141 1.87 31.47 -40.61
CA ARG A 141 3.09 32.24 -40.37
C ARG A 141 4.05 31.99 -41.53
N ALA A 142 4.05 32.92 -42.47
CA ALA A 142 5.18 33.42 -43.25
C ALA A 142 4.66 34.56 -44.14
#